data_AF-A0A654U538-F1
#
_entry.id   AF-A0A654U538-F1
#
_cell.length_a   1.000
_cell.length_b   1.000
_cell.length_c   1.000
_cell.angle_alpha   90.00
_cell.angle_beta   90.00
_cell.angle_gamma   90.00
#
_symmetry.space_group_name_H-M   'P 1'
#
loop_
_entity.id
_entity.type
_entity.pdbx_description
1 polymer ?
#
loop_
_entity_poly.entity_id
_entity_poly.type
_entity_poly.pdbx_seq_one_letter_code
_entity_poly.pdbx_strand_id
1 'polypeptide(L)'
;MLAGDESAIPAIAAALEALPPDAIGRAFIEVAGPDDEIGLTAPDAVEVNWVYRGGRADLVPEDRAGDHAPLIEAVTTTAWLPGQVHVFIHGEAQAVMHNLRPYVRNERGVDAKWASSISGYWRRGRTEEMFRKWKKELAEAEAGTH
;
A
#
# COMPACT_ATOMS: atom_id res chain seq x y z
N MET A 1 0.61 -8.37 6.13
CA MET A 1 0.68 -7.96 4.73
C MET A 1 1.17 -6.53 4.67
N LEU A 2 2.22 -6.29 3.90
CA LEU A 2 2.73 -4.94 3.63
C LEU A 2 2.49 -4.62 2.16
N ALA A 3 2.13 -3.39 1.83
CA ALA A 3 2.04 -2.96 0.45
C ALA A 3 2.40 -1.47 0.31
N GLY A 4 2.91 -1.08 -0.84
CA GLY A 4 3.12 0.32 -1.13
C GLY A 4 3.85 0.58 -2.42
N ASP A 5 3.98 1.85 -2.78
CA ASP A 5 4.81 2.26 -3.91
C ASP A 5 6.23 2.62 -3.47
N GLU A 6 7.05 3.04 -4.43
CA GLU A 6 8.42 3.51 -4.23
C GLU A 6 8.59 4.52 -3.08
N SER A 7 7.57 5.34 -2.78
CA SER A 7 7.60 6.31 -1.67
C SER A 7 7.48 5.66 -0.28
N ALA A 8 6.91 4.45 -0.22
CA ALA A 8 6.71 3.69 1.01
C ALA A 8 7.83 2.69 1.30
N ILE A 9 8.77 2.47 0.35
CA ILE A 9 9.89 1.53 0.49
C ILE A 9 10.64 1.69 1.82
N PRO A 10 11.06 2.89 2.26
CA PRO A 10 11.80 3.02 3.51
C PRO A 10 10.99 2.57 4.74
N ALA A 11 9.67 2.81 4.72
CA ALA A 11 8.80 2.42 5.81
C ALA A 11 8.48 0.91 5.79
N ILE A 12 8.34 0.32 4.60
CA ILE A 12 8.17 -1.13 4.43
C ILE A 12 9.45 -1.86 4.84
N ALA A 13 10.62 -1.37 4.46
CA ALA A 13 11.91 -1.94 4.84
C ALA A 13 12.05 -1.98 6.38
N ALA A 14 11.85 -0.84 7.05
CA ALA A 14 11.89 -0.77 8.50
C ALA A 14 10.85 -1.70 9.17
N ALA A 15 9.66 -1.81 8.59
CA ALA A 15 8.64 -2.72 9.09
C ALA A 15 9.04 -4.20 8.93
N LEU A 16 9.64 -4.58 7.80
CA LEU A 16 10.16 -5.94 7.54
C LEU A 16 11.29 -6.30 8.50
N GLU A 17 12.22 -5.39 8.74
CA GLU A 17 13.34 -5.59 9.68
C GLU A 17 12.87 -5.71 11.14
N ALA A 18 11.76 -5.08 11.48
CA ALA A 18 11.16 -5.15 12.81
C ALA A 18 10.27 -6.38 13.02
N LEU A 19 10.00 -7.18 11.98
CA LEU A 19 9.20 -8.39 12.11
C LEU A 19 9.94 -9.45 12.93
N PRO A 20 9.21 -10.25 13.74
CA PRO A 20 9.80 -11.41 14.37
C PRO A 20 10.22 -12.45 13.31
N PRO A 21 11.23 -13.28 13.59
CA PRO A 21 11.81 -14.21 12.60
C PRO A 21 10.83 -15.30 12.14
N ASP A 22 9.79 -15.58 12.92
CA ASP A 22 8.71 -16.52 12.59
C ASP A 22 7.50 -15.83 11.91
N ALA A 23 7.61 -14.55 11.56
CA ALA A 23 6.55 -13.84 10.86
C ALA A 23 6.32 -14.45 9.47
N ILE A 24 5.03 -14.66 9.15
CA ILE A 24 4.58 -15.14 7.85
C ILE A 24 3.80 -14.02 7.18
N GLY A 25 4.11 -13.73 5.92
CA GLY A 25 3.44 -12.64 5.24
C GLY A 25 3.81 -12.45 3.79
N ARG A 26 3.28 -11.36 3.24
CA ARG A 26 3.55 -10.90 1.89
C ARG A 26 3.78 -9.40 1.91
N ALA A 27 4.78 -8.95 1.19
CA ALA A 27 5.06 -7.55 0.91
C ALA A 27 4.90 -7.30 -0.60
N PHE A 28 4.15 -6.27 -0.97
CA PHE A 28 3.97 -5.85 -2.37
C PHE A 28 4.53 -4.45 -2.56
N ILE A 29 5.54 -4.30 -3.42
CA ILE A 29 6.24 -3.04 -3.58
C ILE A 29 6.18 -2.63 -5.04
N GLU A 30 5.46 -1.56 -5.32
CA GLU A 30 5.28 -1.03 -6.66
C GLU A 30 6.37 -0.03 -7.01
N VAL A 31 7.12 -0.32 -8.08
CA VAL A 31 8.23 0.50 -8.57
C VAL A 31 8.11 0.73 -10.08
N ALA A 32 8.89 1.66 -10.62
CA ALA A 32 8.87 1.94 -12.06
C ALA A 32 9.33 0.73 -12.88
N GLY A 33 10.43 0.08 -12.49
CA GLY A 33 10.95 -1.12 -13.15
C GLY A 33 11.92 -1.93 -12.29
N PRO A 34 12.57 -2.96 -12.87
CA PRO A 34 13.49 -3.84 -12.13
C PRO A 34 14.76 -3.13 -11.64
N ASP A 35 15.17 -2.04 -12.31
CA ASP A 35 16.32 -1.23 -11.89
C ASP A 35 16.10 -0.47 -10.57
N ASP A 36 14.84 -0.34 -10.14
CA ASP A 36 14.43 0.32 -8.89
C ASP A 36 14.28 -0.68 -7.72
N GLU A 37 14.54 -1.97 -7.95
CA GLU A 37 14.57 -2.95 -6.88
C GLU A 37 15.75 -2.70 -5.95
N ILE A 38 15.48 -2.77 -4.64
CA ILE A 38 16.51 -2.66 -3.63
C ILE A 38 16.59 -3.93 -2.79
N GLY A 39 17.78 -4.21 -2.26
CA GLY A 39 17.94 -5.29 -1.30
C GLY A 39 17.12 -5.00 -0.03
N LEU A 40 16.17 -5.87 0.28
CA LEU A 40 15.37 -5.80 1.51
C LEU A 40 15.67 -7.01 2.38
N THR A 41 15.81 -6.76 3.68
CA THR A 41 15.93 -7.80 4.69
C THR A 41 14.53 -8.15 5.20
N ALA A 42 14.11 -9.39 5.02
CA ALA A 42 12.82 -9.89 5.49
C ALA A 42 12.99 -11.30 6.10
N PRO A 43 12.11 -11.72 7.02
CA PRO A 43 12.05 -13.11 7.48
C PRO A 43 11.80 -14.07 6.31
N ASP A 44 12.34 -15.30 6.39
CA ASP A 44 12.24 -16.31 5.31
C ASP A 44 10.80 -16.63 4.88
N ALA A 45 9.83 -16.55 5.80
CA ALA A 45 8.43 -16.81 5.53
C ALA A 45 7.65 -15.57 5.04
N VAL A 46 8.34 -14.46 4.75
CA VAL A 46 7.75 -13.25 4.16
C VAL A 46 8.15 -13.15 2.69
N GLU A 47 7.17 -13.29 1.81
CA GLU A 47 7.38 -13.16 0.37
C GLU A 47 7.37 -11.69 -0.06
N VAL A 48 8.50 -11.18 -0.57
CA VAL A 48 8.59 -9.83 -1.15
C VAL A 48 8.32 -9.90 -2.65
N ASN A 49 7.29 -9.19 -3.11
CA ASN A 49 6.82 -9.17 -4.48
C ASN A 49 7.00 -7.76 -5.06
N TRP A 50 7.86 -7.63 -6.06
CA TRP A 50 8.04 -6.39 -6.81
C TRP A 50 6.98 -6.29 -7.90
N VAL A 51 6.28 -5.17 -7.93
CA VAL A 51 5.21 -4.87 -8.89
C VAL A 51 5.70 -3.77 -9.81
N TYR A 52 5.83 -4.07 -11.10
CA TYR A 52 6.38 -3.09 -12.04
C TYR A 52 5.27 -2.28 -12.71
N ARG A 53 5.30 -0.97 -12.48
CA ARG A 53 4.43 0.00 -13.12
C ARG A 53 4.77 0.21 -14.60
N GLY A 54 6.03 -0.01 -14.98
CA GLY A 54 6.55 0.18 -16.33
C GLY A 54 7.02 1.60 -16.64
N GLY A 55 7.20 2.43 -15.60
CA GLY A 55 7.64 3.82 -15.71
C GLY A 55 7.38 4.61 -14.44
N ARG A 56 7.87 5.86 -14.42
CA ARG A 56 7.68 6.76 -13.28
C ARG A 56 6.21 7.01 -13.00
N ALA A 57 5.84 7.08 -11.72
CA ALA A 57 4.45 7.22 -11.30
C ALA A 57 3.74 8.47 -11.85
N ASP A 58 4.48 9.54 -12.16
CA ASP A 58 3.95 10.77 -12.77
C ASP A 58 3.78 10.70 -14.30
N LEU A 59 4.40 9.72 -14.96
CA LEU A 59 4.47 9.61 -16.42
C LEU A 59 3.72 8.41 -17.00
N VAL A 60 3.34 7.44 -16.16
CA VAL A 60 2.57 6.28 -16.65
C VAL A 60 1.19 6.68 -17.15
N PRO A 61 0.62 5.95 -18.12
CA PRO A 61 -0.76 6.11 -18.56
C PRO A 61 -1.78 6.00 -17.42
N GLU A 62 -2.96 6.59 -17.61
CA GLU A 62 -4.05 6.52 -16.62
C GLU A 62 -4.54 5.08 -16.38
N ASP A 63 -4.44 4.19 -17.38
CA ASP A 63 -4.76 2.76 -17.24
C ASP A 63 -3.77 1.96 -16.39
N ARG A 64 -2.71 2.60 -15.87
CA ARG A 64 -1.76 2.00 -14.91
C ARG A 64 -1.49 2.88 -13.68
N ALA A 65 -2.38 3.83 -13.39
CA ALA A 65 -2.25 4.76 -12.27
C ALA A 65 -3.57 4.92 -11.51
N GLY A 66 -3.52 5.46 -10.30
CA GLY A 66 -4.71 5.70 -9.48
C GLY A 66 -5.53 4.43 -9.28
N ASP A 67 -6.76 4.41 -9.79
CA ASP A 67 -7.68 3.27 -9.71
C ASP A 67 -7.22 2.03 -10.50
N HIS A 68 -6.27 2.20 -11.42
CA HIS A 68 -5.68 1.11 -12.21
C HIS A 68 -4.22 0.82 -11.83
N ALA A 69 -3.76 1.31 -10.68
CA ALA A 69 -2.41 1.04 -10.22
C ALA A 69 -2.17 -0.47 -10.10
N PRO A 70 -1.10 -1.03 -10.72
CA PRO A 70 -0.75 -2.44 -10.61
C PRO A 70 -0.66 -2.98 -9.18
N LEU A 71 -0.32 -2.14 -8.20
CA LEU A 71 -0.36 -2.50 -6.79
C LEU A 71 -1.74 -3.01 -6.32
N ILE A 72 -2.82 -2.45 -6.84
CA ILE A 72 -4.19 -2.84 -6.51
C ILE A 72 -4.43 -4.29 -6.95
N GLU A 73 -4.09 -4.60 -8.19
CA GLU A 73 -4.22 -5.95 -8.75
C GLU A 73 -3.41 -6.96 -7.92
N ALA A 74 -2.15 -6.65 -7.61
CA ALA A 74 -1.28 -7.53 -6.84
C ALA A 74 -1.86 -7.88 -5.44
N VAL A 75 -2.40 -6.89 -4.73
CA VAL A 75 -2.98 -7.08 -3.38
C VAL A 75 -4.37 -7.74 -3.42
N THR A 76 -5.14 -7.50 -4.46
CA THR A 76 -6.50 -8.04 -4.58
C THR A 76 -6.53 -9.48 -5.08
N THR A 77 -5.58 -9.86 -5.95
CA THR A 77 -5.51 -11.19 -6.56
C THR A 77 -4.68 -12.19 -5.77
N THR A 78 -3.83 -11.73 -4.85
CA THR A 78 -3.04 -12.65 -4.01
C THR A 78 -3.95 -13.54 -3.14
N ALA A 79 -3.51 -14.78 -2.92
CA ALA A 79 -4.09 -15.62 -1.88
C ALA A 79 -3.79 -15.01 -0.50
N TRP A 80 -4.83 -14.82 0.30
CA TRP A 80 -4.69 -14.37 1.68
C TRP A 80 -4.41 -15.57 2.58
N LEU A 81 -3.36 -15.44 3.40
CA LEU A 81 -3.00 -16.46 4.37
C LEU A 81 -4.07 -16.53 5.47
N PRO A 82 -4.34 -17.73 6.02
CA PRO A 82 -5.29 -17.88 7.11
C PRO A 82 -4.77 -17.19 8.38
N GLY A 83 -5.70 -16.79 9.26
CA GLY A 83 -5.40 -16.20 10.56
C GLY A 83 -5.53 -14.68 10.59
N GLN A 84 -5.01 -14.07 11.66
CA GLN A 84 -5.09 -12.63 11.86
C GLN A 84 -3.97 -11.93 11.08
N VAL A 85 -4.35 -11.13 10.08
CA VAL A 85 -3.40 -10.30 9.34
C VAL A 85 -3.23 -8.94 10.01
N HIS A 86 -1.99 -8.44 10.07
CA HIS A 86 -1.68 -7.04 10.29
C HIS A 86 -1.37 -6.38 8.94
N VAL A 87 -2.00 -5.26 8.64
CA VAL A 87 -1.96 -4.60 7.32
C VAL A 87 -1.28 -3.24 7.42
N PHE A 88 -0.26 -3.05 6.58
CA PHE A 88 0.47 -1.79 6.41
C PHE A 88 0.46 -1.44 4.92
N ILE A 89 -0.20 -0.34 4.54
CA ILE A 89 -0.32 0.07 3.12
C ILE A 89 -0.12 1.58 2.97
N HIS A 90 0.96 2.00 2.32
CA HIS A 90 1.24 3.41 2.06
C HIS A 90 1.66 3.64 0.61
N GLY A 91 1.29 4.77 0.02
CA GLY A 91 1.60 5.09 -1.38
C GLY A 91 0.65 6.12 -1.96
N GLU A 92 0.43 6.07 -3.27
CA GLU A 92 -0.46 7.00 -3.97
C GLU A 92 -1.89 6.94 -3.41
N ALA A 93 -2.45 8.12 -3.13
CA ALA A 93 -3.65 8.28 -2.34
C ALA A 93 -4.92 7.71 -2.96
N GLN A 94 -5.08 7.78 -4.28
CA GLN A 94 -6.22 7.18 -4.99
C GLN A 94 -6.15 5.66 -4.89
N ALA A 95 -5.00 5.07 -5.19
CA ALA A 95 -4.80 3.63 -5.09
C ALA A 95 -4.99 3.12 -3.65
N VAL A 96 -4.40 3.81 -2.67
CA VAL A 96 -4.41 3.35 -1.28
C VAL A 96 -5.76 3.60 -0.60
N MET A 97 -6.27 4.83 -0.63
CA MET A 97 -7.42 5.20 0.20
C MET A 97 -8.76 4.86 -0.42
N HIS A 98 -8.87 4.84 -1.75
CA HIS A 98 -10.12 4.57 -2.46
C HIS A 98 -10.23 3.13 -2.97
N ASN A 99 -9.12 2.40 -3.12
CA ASN A 99 -9.15 1.01 -3.61
C ASN A 99 -8.69 0.02 -2.53
N LEU A 100 -7.43 0.10 -2.07
CA LEU A 100 -6.88 -0.90 -1.15
C LEU A 100 -7.53 -0.88 0.24
N ARG A 101 -7.77 0.31 0.80
CA ARG A 101 -8.37 0.46 2.13
C ARG A 101 -9.79 -0.12 2.24
N PRO A 102 -10.76 0.24 1.38
CA PRO A 102 -12.09 -0.36 1.44
C PRO A 102 -12.05 -1.85 1.13
N TYR A 103 -11.20 -2.31 0.21
CA TYR A 103 -11.01 -3.75 -0.04
C TYR A 103 -10.59 -4.49 1.25
N VAL A 104 -9.57 -3.99 1.96
CA VAL A 104 -9.07 -4.60 3.20
C VAL A 104 -10.12 -4.58 4.31
N ARG A 105 -10.82 -3.45 4.50
CA ARG A 105 -11.75 -3.29 5.63
C ARG A 105 -13.11 -3.93 5.39
N ASN A 106 -13.65 -3.77 4.19
CA ASN A 106 -15.04 -4.13 3.90
C ASN A 106 -15.12 -5.52 3.25
N GLU A 107 -14.26 -5.78 2.26
CA GLU A 107 -14.32 -7.01 1.48
C GLU A 107 -13.60 -8.15 2.18
N ARG A 108 -12.43 -7.86 2.77
CA ARG A 108 -11.66 -8.82 3.57
C ARG A 108 -12.01 -8.81 5.06
N GLY A 109 -12.79 -7.84 5.52
CA GLY A 109 -13.28 -7.77 6.90
C GLY A 109 -12.19 -7.56 7.95
N VAL A 110 -11.05 -6.96 7.59
CA VAL A 110 -9.97 -6.71 8.56
C VAL A 110 -10.34 -5.52 9.44
N ASP A 111 -10.44 -5.75 10.75
CA ASP A 111 -10.72 -4.68 11.72
C ASP A 111 -9.71 -3.53 11.63
N ALA A 112 -10.19 -2.31 11.89
CA ALA A 112 -9.36 -1.11 11.88
C ALA A 112 -8.16 -1.18 12.84
N LYS A 113 -8.23 -1.94 13.95
CA LYS A 113 -7.08 -2.17 14.85
C LYS A 113 -5.91 -2.89 14.17
N TRP A 114 -6.20 -3.73 13.19
CA TRP A 114 -5.23 -4.51 12.43
C TRP A 114 -4.95 -3.94 11.04
N ALA A 115 -5.74 -2.95 10.61
CA ALA A 115 -5.59 -2.18 9.38
C ALA A 115 -5.58 -0.67 9.67
N SER A 116 -4.87 -0.29 10.73
CA SER A 116 -4.76 1.10 11.20
C SER A 116 -3.78 1.90 10.34
N SER A 117 -2.76 1.25 9.78
CA SER A 117 -1.72 1.88 8.97
C SER A 117 -2.00 1.77 7.47
N ILE A 118 -3.10 2.38 7.03
CA ILE A 118 -3.43 2.53 5.61
C ILE A 118 -3.61 4.01 5.30
N SER A 119 -2.68 4.59 4.54
CA SER A 119 -2.62 6.04 4.31
C SER A 119 -2.00 6.39 2.95
N GLY A 120 -2.63 7.34 2.25
CA GLY A 120 -1.99 8.00 1.11
C GLY A 120 -0.82 8.86 1.57
N TYR A 121 0.32 8.73 0.91
CA TYR A 121 1.54 9.52 1.13
C TYR A 121 1.62 10.71 0.18
N TRP A 122 1.16 10.53 -1.05
CA TRP A 122 1.18 11.55 -2.08
C TRP A 122 -0.01 11.34 -3.03
N ARG A 123 -0.30 12.32 -3.89
CA ARG A 123 -1.35 12.20 -4.91
C ARG A 123 -0.90 12.80 -6.22
N ARG A 124 -1.06 12.05 -7.31
CA ARG A 124 -0.71 12.54 -8.65
C ARG A 124 -1.54 13.78 -9.00
N GLY A 125 -0.88 14.79 -9.58
CA GLY A 125 -1.53 16.03 -10.04
C GLY A 125 -1.97 17.00 -8.93
N ARG A 126 -1.56 16.80 -7.66
CA ARG A 126 -1.86 17.73 -6.57
C ARG A 126 -0.61 18.23 -5.86
N THR A 127 -0.63 19.50 -5.48
CA THR A 127 0.38 20.12 -4.60
C THR A 127 0.21 19.66 -3.15
N GLU A 128 1.28 19.80 -2.36
CA GLU A 128 1.34 19.35 -0.97
C GLU A 128 0.27 20.00 -0.06
N GLU A 129 -0.11 21.26 -0.32
CA GLU A 129 -1.16 21.97 0.40
C GLU A 129 -2.56 21.39 0.13
N MET A 130 -2.86 21.12 -1.14
CA MET A 130 -4.11 20.47 -1.56
C MET A 130 -4.21 19.04 -1.00
N PHE A 131 -3.07 18.39 -0.80
CA PHE A 131 -2.99 17.07 -0.20
C PHE A 131 -3.32 17.07 1.30
N ARG A 132 -2.80 18.04 2.06
CA ARG A 132 -3.14 18.20 3.49
C ARG A 132 -4.63 18.46 3.71
N LYS A 133 -5.24 19.32 2.87
CA LYS A 133 -6.67 19.60 2.94
C LYS A 133 -7.50 18.34 2.67
N TRP A 134 -7.15 17.58 1.63
CA TRP A 134 -7.82 16.32 1.31
C TRP A 134 -7.69 15.27 2.42
N LYS A 135 -6.52 15.13 3.06
CA LYS A 135 -6.37 14.24 4.23
C LYS A 135 -7.32 14.61 5.36
N LYS A 136 -7.54 15.92 5.58
CA LYS A 136 -8.46 16.42 6.59
C LYS A 136 -9.90 16.09 6.23
N GLU A 137 -10.33 16.38 5.00
CA GLU A 137 -11.68 16.05 4.51
C GLU A 137 -11.98 14.55 4.58
N LEU A 138 -10.99 13.71 4.27
CA LEU A 138 -11.13 12.26 4.37
C LEU A 138 -11.27 11.81 5.83
N ALA A 139 -10.45 12.31 6.74
CA ALA A 139 -10.59 12.01 8.17
C ALA A 139 -11.94 12.50 8.75
N GLU A 140 -12.44 13.65 8.29
CA GLU A 140 -13.75 14.20 8.67
C GLU A 140 -14.90 13.32 8.16
N ALA A 141 -14.85 12.86 6.91
CA ALA A 141 -15.84 11.93 6.34
C ALA A 141 -15.88 10.60 7.10
N GLU A 142 -14.72 10.09 7.53
CA GLU A 142 -14.63 8.87 8.30
C GLU A 142 -15.14 9.00 9.73
N ALA A 143 -14.91 10.15 10.37
CA ALA A 143 -15.42 10.42 11.72
C ALA A 143 -16.96 10.49 11.79
N GLY A 144 -17.62 10.78 10.67
CA GLY A 144 -19.08 10.87 10.57
C GLY A 144 -19.82 9.55 10.32
N THR A 145 -19.12 8.43 10.16
CA THR A 145 -19.72 7.12 9.79
C THR A 145 -19.74 6.13 10.97
N HIS A 146 -19.77 6.61 12.21
CA HIS A 146 -19.84 5.78 13.42
C HIS A 146 -21.16 5.93 14.18
#